data_AF-A0A2J0Q6U5-F1
#
_entry.id   AF-A0A2J0Q6U5-F1
#
_cell.length_a   1.000
_cell.length_b   1.000
_cell.length_c   1.000
_cell.angle_alpha   90.00
_cell.angle_beta   90.00
_cell.angle_gamma   90.00
#
_symmetry.space_group_name_H-M   'P 1'
#
loop_
_entity.id
_entity.type
_entity.pdbx_description
1 polymer ?
#
loop_
_entity_poly.entity_id
_entity_poly.type
_entity_poly.pdbx_seq_one_letter_code
_entity_poly.pdbx_strand_id
1 'polypeptide(L)'
;MNIRKYKLAADAILWVHIISILVFLVGGIFLFFYKNLAVYYFIAVILAVLTRIPFKGCPLTIWEIRLRKLYNPKIKYYANSCIATYLNKIPGVRLKPKTANLILNLVTGFFVLITVLILTRIL
;
A
#
# COMPACT_ATOMS: atom_id res chain seq x y z
N MET A 1 1.51 -26.52 -9.46
CA MET A 1 0.44 -26.08 -8.52
C MET A 1 -0.81 -25.76 -9.34
N ASN A 2 -2.02 -26.06 -8.83
CA ASN A 2 -3.28 -25.86 -9.58
C ASN A 2 -3.54 -24.35 -9.81
N ILE A 3 -3.96 -23.95 -11.02
CA ILE A 3 -4.30 -22.57 -11.41
C ILE A 3 -5.22 -21.89 -10.38
N ARG A 4 -6.19 -22.62 -9.82
CA ARG A 4 -7.09 -22.09 -8.78
C ARG A 4 -6.34 -21.66 -7.51
N LYS A 5 -5.29 -22.39 -7.11
CA LYS A 5 -4.47 -22.05 -5.93
C LYS A 5 -3.68 -20.75 -6.14
N TYR A 6 -3.12 -20.54 -7.34
CA TYR A 6 -2.42 -19.29 -7.67
C TYR A 6 -3.37 -18.09 -7.67
N LYS A 7 -4.58 -18.24 -8.20
CA LYS A 7 -5.60 -17.20 -8.17
C LYS A 7 -5.99 -16.84 -6.73
N LEU A 8 -6.31 -17.84 -5.91
CA LEU A 8 -6.68 -17.63 -4.51
C LEU A 8 -5.56 -16.93 -3.72
N ALA A 9 -4.31 -17.35 -3.91
CA ALA A 9 -3.17 -16.71 -3.26
C ALA A 9 -2.97 -15.26 -3.72
N ALA A 10 -3.13 -14.97 -5.02
CA ALA A 10 -3.06 -13.59 -5.53
C ALA A 10 -4.17 -12.69 -4.96
N ASP A 11 -5.39 -13.23 -4.84
CA ASP A 11 -6.52 -12.49 -4.28
C ASP A 11 -6.35 -12.27 -2.77
N ALA A 12 -5.80 -13.23 -2.03
CA ALA A 12 -5.44 -13.07 -0.62
C ALA A 12 -4.38 -11.97 -0.42
N ILE A 13 -3.33 -11.93 -1.25
CA ILE A 13 -2.32 -10.87 -1.21
C ILE A 13 -2.94 -9.50 -1.46
N LEU A 14 -3.87 -9.39 -2.43
CA LEU A 14 -4.57 -8.15 -2.70
C LEU A 14 -5.39 -7.70 -1.48
N TRP A 15 -6.12 -8.61 -0.84
CA TRP A 15 -6.88 -8.30 0.37
C TRP A 15 -6.00 -7.84 1.51
N VAL A 16 -4.87 -8.51 1.77
CA VAL A 16 -3.88 -8.06 2.76
C VAL A 16 -3.42 -6.64 2.44
N HIS A 17 -3.11 -6.35 1.18
CA HIS A 17 -2.68 -5.01 0.76
C HIS A 17 -3.76 -3.95 1.01
N ILE A 18 -5.02 -4.22 0.64
CA ILE A 18 -6.14 -3.30 0.85
C ILE A 18 -6.36 -3.06 2.35
N ILE A 19 -6.37 -4.12 3.16
CA ILE A 19 -6.52 -4.03 4.62
C ILE A 19 -5.36 -3.22 5.22
N SER A 20 -4.12 -3.44 4.82
CA SER A 20 -2.98 -2.64 5.30
C SER A 20 -3.13 -1.16 4.97
N ILE A 21 -3.63 -0.81 3.78
CA ILE A 21 -3.90 0.59 3.41
C ILE A 21 -5.02 1.17 4.28
N LEU A 22 -6.11 0.42 4.50
CA LEU A 22 -7.21 0.87 5.34
C LEU A 22 -6.76 1.08 6.78
N VAL A 23 -6.02 0.13 7.36
CA VAL A 23 -5.45 0.25 8.71
C VAL A 23 -4.51 1.45 8.81
N PHE A 24 -3.71 1.72 7.78
CA PHE A 24 -2.85 2.90 7.72
C PHE A 24 -3.67 4.20 7.72
N LEU A 25 -4.66 4.32 6.85
CA LEU A 25 -5.48 5.54 6.75
C LEU A 25 -6.32 5.77 8.01
N VAL A 26 -7.01 4.73 8.48
CA VAL A 26 -7.83 4.77 9.69
C VAL A 26 -6.94 5.02 10.90
N GLY A 27 -5.83 4.29 11.05
CA GLY A 27 -4.88 4.49 12.14
C GLY A 27 -4.36 5.93 12.20
N GLY A 28 -4.04 6.52 11.04
CA GLY A 28 -3.59 7.91 10.95
C GLY A 28 -4.66 8.91 11.39
N ILE A 29 -5.94 8.65 11.11
CA ILE A 29 -7.06 9.46 11.61
C ILE A 29 -7.24 9.26 13.13
N PHE A 30 -7.13 8.03 13.61
CA PHE A 30 -7.27 7.70 15.03
C PHE A 30 -6.19 8.35 15.89
N LEU A 31 -5.03 8.70 15.34
CA LEU A 31 -3.98 9.43 16.06
C LEU A 31 -4.43 10.79 16.60
N PHE A 32 -5.37 11.46 15.92
CA PHE A 32 -5.91 12.73 16.39
C PHE A 32 -6.78 12.57 17.64
N PHE A 33 -7.39 11.41 17.83
CA PHE A 33 -8.26 11.11 18.97
C PHE A 33 -7.52 10.35 20.09
N TYR A 34 -6.57 9.49 19.73
CA TYR A 34 -5.89 8.56 20.63
C TYR A 34 -4.37 8.67 20.44
N LYS A 35 -3.78 9.76 20.95
CA LYS A 35 -2.34 10.04 20.85
C LYS A 35 -1.44 8.93 21.41
N ASN A 36 -1.93 8.14 22.37
CA ASN A 36 -1.21 7.00 22.94
C ASN A 36 -0.86 5.91 21.89
N LEU A 37 -1.59 5.88 20.77
CA LEU A 37 -1.33 4.96 19.66
C LEU A 37 -0.21 5.44 18.72
N ALA A 38 0.32 6.66 18.91
CA ALA A 38 1.35 7.26 18.05
C ALA A 38 2.60 6.40 17.90
N VAL A 39 3.06 5.75 18.97
CA VAL A 39 4.25 4.89 18.92
C VAL A 39 4.00 3.67 18.01
N TYR A 40 2.87 2.99 18.19
CA TYR A 40 2.52 1.81 17.39
C TYR A 40 2.30 2.16 15.92
N TYR A 41 1.61 3.27 15.67
CA TYR A 41 1.41 3.77 14.33
C TYR A 41 2.74 4.15 13.67
N PHE A 42 3.62 4.86 14.39
CA PHE A 42 4.95 5.23 13.90
C PHE A 42 5.76 4.00 13.49
N ILE A 43 5.81 2.96 14.34
CA ILE A 43 6.49 1.71 14.02
C ILE A 43 5.92 1.08 12.74
N ALA A 44 4.59 1.00 12.63
CA ALA A 44 3.93 0.44 11.46
C ALA A 44 4.26 1.22 10.17
N VAL A 45 4.26 2.56 10.24
CA VAL A 45 4.61 3.43 9.10
C VAL A 45 6.07 3.25 8.71
N ILE A 46 6.99 3.25 9.67
CA ILE A 46 8.42 3.07 9.42
C ILE A 46 8.68 1.71 8.78
N LEU A 47 8.09 0.62 9.30
CA LEU A 47 8.20 -0.70 8.68
C LEU A 47 7.64 -0.71 7.24
N ALA A 48 6.51 -0.04 6.99
CA ALA A 48 5.94 0.08 5.65
C ALA A 48 6.85 0.87 4.69
N VAL A 49 7.54 1.91 5.17
CA VAL A 49 8.51 2.68 4.38
C VAL A 49 9.77 1.87 4.12
N LEU A 50 10.35 1.25 5.15
CA LEU A 50 11.57 0.44 5.04
C LEU A 50 11.38 -0.72 4.07
N THR A 51 10.23 -1.39 4.12
CA THR A 51 9.90 -2.47 3.17
C THR A 51 9.68 -2.00 1.74
N ARG A 52 9.49 -0.72 1.46
CA ARG A 52 9.38 -0.19 0.08
C ARG A 52 10.72 0.11 -0.56
N ILE A 53 11.73 0.46 0.24
CA ILE A 53 13.06 0.87 -0.24
C ILE A 53 13.70 -0.21 -1.14
N PRO A 54 13.85 -1.48 -0.70
CA PRO A 54 14.54 -2.49 -1.51
C PRO A 54 13.74 -2.91 -2.74
N PHE A 55 12.42 -2.73 -2.74
CA PHE A 55 11.53 -3.21 -3.82
C PHE A 55 11.12 -2.12 -4.82
N LYS A 56 11.57 -0.86 -4.62
CA LYS A 56 11.18 0.31 -5.45
C LYS A 56 9.65 0.42 -5.63
N GLY A 57 8.90 -0.01 -4.61
CA GLY A 57 7.46 -0.23 -4.65
C GLY A 57 7.00 -1.14 -3.51
N CYS A 58 5.71 -1.44 -3.43
CA CYS A 58 5.20 -2.34 -2.39
C CYS A 58 5.51 -3.81 -2.76
N PRO A 59 6.20 -4.58 -1.89
CA PRO A 59 6.58 -5.96 -2.17
C PRO A 59 5.37 -6.86 -2.45
N LEU A 60 4.25 -6.62 -1.75
CA LEU A 60 2.98 -7.32 -1.97
C LEU A 60 2.51 -7.22 -3.42
N THR A 61 2.66 -6.06 -4.08
CA THR A 61 2.30 -5.90 -5.50
C THR A 61 3.13 -6.79 -6.41
N ILE A 62 4.44 -6.91 -6.13
CA ILE A 62 5.34 -7.73 -6.94
C ILE A 62 4.95 -9.20 -6.82
N TRP A 63 4.67 -9.65 -5.59
CA TRP A 63 4.26 -11.02 -5.31
C TRP A 63 2.91 -11.34 -5.96
N GLU A 64 1.96 -10.43 -5.83
CA GLU A 64 0.66 -10.52 -6.48
C GLU A 64 0.79 -10.66 -8.00
N ILE A 65 1.60 -9.82 -8.64
CA ILE A 65 1.86 -9.87 -10.08
C ILE A 65 2.47 -11.20 -10.50
N ARG A 66 3.46 -11.69 -9.74
CA ARG A 66 4.09 -12.99 -10.03
C ARG A 66 3.04 -14.10 -10.00
N LEU A 67 2.20 -14.15 -8.97
CA LEU A 67 1.14 -15.14 -8.87
C LEU A 67 0.09 -15.00 -9.98
N ARG A 68 -0.28 -13.77 -10.36
CA ARG A 68 -1.25 -13.53 -11.43
C ARG A 68 -0.74 -13.91 -12.80
N LYS A 69 0.55 -13.68 -13.08
CA LYS A 69 1.19 -14.10 -14.33
C LYS A 69 1.24 -15.62 -14.49
N LEU A 70 1.33 -16.37 -13.39
CA LEU A 70 1.37 -17.84 -13.43
C LEU A 70 0.06 -18.47 -13.93
N TYR A 71 -1.09 -17.79 -13.79
CA TYR A 71 -2.35 -18.28 -14.33
C TYR A 71 -2.92 -17.45 -15.48
N ASN A 72 -2.52 -16.18 -15.62
CA ASN A 72 -2.91 -15.32 -16.75
C ASN A 72 -1.70 -14.48 -17.22
N PRO A 73 -0.89 -14.99 -18.16
CA PRO A 73 0.31 -14.31 -18.62
C PRO A 73 0.03 -13.03 -19.42
N LYS A 74 -1.18 -12.86 -19.97
CA LYS A 74 -1.58 -11.69 -20.78
C LYS A 74 -2.06 -10.50 -19.94
N ILE A 75 -2.10 -10.64 -18.61
CA ILE A 75 -2.66 -9.63 -17.73
C ILE A 75 -1.75 -8.38 -17.66
N LYS A 76 -2.30 -7.21 -17.99
CA LYS A 76 -1.57 -5.93 -17.91
C LYS A 76 -1.55 -5.44 -16.46
N TYR A 77 -0.35 -5.33 -15.88
CA TYR A 77 -0.12 -4.85 -14.51
C TYR A 77 1.00 -3.80 -14.50
N TYR A 78 0.87 -2.79 -13.64
CA TYR A 78 1.95 -1.84 -13.37
C TYR A 78 2.77 -2.34 -12.19
N ALA A 79 3.97 -2.88 -12.46
CA ALA A 79 4.85 -3.52 -11.47
C ALA A 79 5.11 -2.70 -10.21
N ASN A 80 5.18 -1.37 -10.37
CA ASN A 80 5.58 -0.47 -9.31
C ASN A 80 4.41 0.28 -8.67
N SER A 81 3.15 0.00 -9.05
CA SER A 81 1.99 0.70 -8.50
C SER A 81 0.72 -0.17 -8.50
N CYS A 82 0.34 -0.64 -7.30
CA CYS A 82 -0.94 -1.34 -7.09
C CYS A 82 -2.12 -0.43 -7.42
N ILE A 83 -2.10 0.80 -6.90
CA ILE A 83 -3.14 1.82 -7.11
C ILE A 83 -3.39 2.04 -8.60
N ALA A 84 -2.35 2.30 -9.40
CA ALA A 84 -2.52 2.48 -10.83
C ALA A 84 -3.03 1.21 -11.52
N THR A 85 -2.65 0.02 -11.06
CA THR A 85 -3.11 -1.24 -11.66
C THR A 85 -4.59 -1.50 -11.47
N TYR A 86 -5.14 -1.12 -10.32
CA TYR A 86 -6.56 -1.34 -10.03
C TYR A 86 -7.43 -0.16 -10.45
N LEU A 87 -6.99 1.07 -10.25
CA LEU A 87 -7.77 2.25 -10.66
C LEU A 87 -7.92 2.38 -12.17
N ASN A 88 -6.90 2.01 -12.97
CA ASN A 88 -7.03 2.03 -14.44
C ASN A 88 -7.98 0.94 -14.99
N LYS A 89 -8.46 0.01 -14.16
CA LYS A 89 -9.53 -0.92 -14.57
C LYS A 89 -10.92 -0.29 -14.47
N ILE A 90 -11.05 0.82 -13.75
CA ILE A 90 -12.32 1.56 -13.64
C ILE A 90 -12.49 2.38 -14.94
N PRO A 91 -13.63 2.24 -15.64
CA PRO A 91 -13.87 2.98 -16.86
C PRO A 91 -13.81 4.50 -16.60
N GLY A 92 -13.10 5.22 -17.47
CA GLY A 92 -12.90 6.68 -17.36
C GLY A 92 -11.70 7.13 -16.51
N VAL A 93 -11.07 6.24 -15.74
CA VAL A 93 -9.90 6.59 -14.92
C VAL A 93 -8.60 6.29 -15.68
N ARG A 94 -7.74 7.31 -15.83
CA ARG A 94 -6.39 7.17 -16.39
C ARG A 94 -5.35 7.73 -15.44
N LEU A 95 -4.71 6.86 -14.67
CA LEU A 95 -3.73 7.23 -13.66
C LEU A 95 -2.34 6.68 -14.03
N LYS A 96 -1.37 7.59 -14.21
CA LYS A 96 0.03 7.21 -14.43
C LYS A 96 0.61 6.63 -13.11
N PRO A 97 1.39 5.53 -13.16
CA PRO A 97 2.01 4.96 -11.96
C PRO A 97 2.86 5.94 -11.15
N LYS A 98 3.58 6.84 -11.84
CA LYS A 98 4.37 7.90 -11.20
C LYS A 98 3.50 8.82 -10.35
N THR A 99 2.35 9.25 -10.88
CA THR A 99 1.39 10.12 -10.18
C THR A 99 0.77 9.39 -8.98
N ALA A 100 0.36 8.14 -9.15
CA ALA A 100 -0.19 7.33 -8.06
C ALA A 100 0.81 7.17 -6.90
N ASN A 101 2.07 6.86 -7.23
CA ASN A 101 3.12 6.69 -6.23
C ASN A 101 3.51 8.01 -5.56
N LEU A 102 3.50 9.13 -6.30
CA LEU A 102 3.71 10.45 -5.73
C LEU A 102 2.63 10.80 -4.70
N ILE A 103 1.36 10.64 -5.05
CA ILE A 103 0.23 10.86 -4.12
C ILE A 103 0.40 10.00 -2.87
N LEU A 104 0.71 8.71 -3.06
CA LEU A 104 0.90 7.79 -1.95
C LEU A 104 2.06 8.19 -1.04
N ASN A 105 3.18 8.66 -1.60
CA ASN A 105 4.33 9.14 -0.83
C ASN A 105 4.01 10.44 -0.08
N LEU A 106 3.26 11.36 -0.69
CA LEU A 106 2.81 12.59 -0.04
C LEU A 106 1.89 12.29 1.15
N VAL A 107 0.89 11.41 0.97
CA VAL A 107 0.00 10.97 2.04
C VAL A 107 0.78 10.28 3.16
N THR A 108 1.71 9.38 2.80
CA THR A 108 2.56 8.71 3.79
C THR A 108 3.42 9.72 4.56
N GLY A 109 4.06 10.67 3.87
CA GLY A 109 4.89 11.70 4.48
C GLY A 109 4.11 12.62 5.41
N PHE A 110 2.89 13.01 5.03
CA PHE A 110 1.98 13.79 5.88
C PHE A 110 1.68 13.05 7.19
N PHE A 111 1.33 11.76 7.13
CA PHE A 111 1.07 10.96 8.32
C PHE A 111 2.33 10.74 9.17
N VAL A 112 3.50 10.54 8.57
CA VAL A 112 4.78 10.50 9.31
C VAL A 112 4.99 11.80 10.08
N LEU A 113 4.84 12.94 9.40
CA LEU A 113 5.03 14.26 10.00
C LEU A 113 4.10 14.47 11.20
N ILE A 114 2.79 14.22 11.03
CA ILE A 114 1.82 14.32 12.12
C ILE A 114 2.22 13.42 13.29
N THR A 115 2.59 12.17 13.00
CA THR A 115 2.97 11.22 14.05
C THR A 115 4.18 11.71 14.83
N VAL A 116 5.19 12.26 14.15
CA VAL A 116 6.37 12.85 14.79
C VAL A 116 5.97 14.05 15.66
N LEU A 117 5.13 14.97 15.15
CA LEU A 117 4.68 16.14 15.90
C LEU A 117 3.90 15.76 17.17
N ILE A 118 3.09 14.70 17.11
CA ILE A 118 2.38 14.15 18.28
C ILE A 118 3.39 13.54 19.27
N LEU A 119 4.35 12.75 18.78
CA LEU A 119 5.36 12.11 19.63
C LEU A 119 6.30 13.13 20.31
N THR A 120 6.63 14.23 19.64
CA THR A 120 7.43 15.33 20.20
C THR A 120 6.61 16.32 21.03
N ARG A 121 5.30 16.07 21.21
CA ARG A 121 4.36 16.91 21.98
C ARG A 121 4.24 18.35 21.46
N ILE A 122 4.52 18.57 20.17
CA ILE A 122 4.24 19.83 19.48
C ILE A 122 2.74 19.94 19.18
N LEU A 123 2.09 18.80 18.88
CA LEU A 123 0.65 18.66 18.62
C LEU A 123 -0.07 17.89 19.72
#